data_AF-A0A5S9M397-F1
#
_entry.id   AF-A0A5S9M397-F1
#
_cell.length_a   1.000
_cell.length_b   1.000
_cell.length_c   1.000
_cell.angle_alpha   90.00
_cell.angle_beta   90.00
_cell.angle_gamma   90.00
#
_symmetry.space_group_name_H-M   'P 1'
#
loop_
_entity.id
_entity.type
_entity.pdbx_description
1 polymer ?
#
loop_
_entity_poly.entity_id
_entity_poly.type
_entity_poly.pdbx_seq_one_letter_code
_entity_poly.pdbx_strand_id
1 'polypeptide(L)'
;MIAAFIVIIGRLLIEANIASSINIFSHDVYRSLFFFLIAERHMNHVVKMLLSITIGNVVATSLFILIVHETSFQLHSTYWIFSYIAGLFNFYVIEHQTKAYQLLNLYKFQAHYDDFLTGVLNKRKFDEVLREAFTKKLKQPIHQMSLIYLDIDYFKTINDQYGHHEGDIVLKEIGTRLIKNTRSSDYIGRIGGEEFAVLLPNCTIEKKTWQIAERLRKKNSRSADLFKKWYVHSHYGINWMCLFSWNECRHQAITNYS
;
A
#
# COMPACT_ATOMS: atom_id res chain seq x y z
N MET A 1 15.86 19.57 -2.29
CA MET A 1 17.15 19.72 -2.99
C MET A 1 16.99 20.23 -4.43
N ILE A 2 16.22 19.57 -5.30
CA ILE A 2 16.04 19.99 -6.71
C ILE A 2 15.42 21.40 -6.82
N ALA A 3 14.38 21.70 -6.03
CA ALA A 3 13.75 23.02 -6.01
C ALA A 3 14.72 24.15 -5.57
N ALA A 4 15.60 23.87 -4.59
CA ALA A 4 16.62 24.83 -4.17
C ALA A 4 17.62 25.09 -5.29
N PHE A 5 18.03 24.05 -6.02
CA PHE A 5 18.95 24.16 -7.16
C PHE A 5 18.37 24.99 -8.31
N ILE A 6 17.09 24.80 -8.64
CA ILE A 6 16.39 25.56 -9.69
C ILE A 6 16.24 27.05 -9.29
N VAL A 7 15.91 27.33 -8.04
CA VAL A 7 15.79 28.70 -7.53
C VAL A 7 17.16 29.42 -7.54
N ILE A 8 18.24 28.70 -7.20
CA ILE A 8 19.61 29.21 -7.24
C ILE A 8 20.02 29.56 -8.68
N ILE A 9 19.80 28.66 -9.64
CA ILE A 9 20.13 28.90 -11.06
C ILE A 9 19.31 30.05 -11.64
N GLY A 10 18.01 30.08 -11.36
CA GLY A 10 17.13 31.15 -11.82
C GLY A 10 17.54 32.53 -11.31
N ARG A 11 18.11 32.62 -10.10
CA ARG A 11 18.51 33.90 -9.48
C ARG A 11 19.88 34.40 -9.94
N LEU A 12 20.83 33.49 -10.20
CA LEU A 12 22.12 33.83 -10.83
C LEU A 12 21.94 34.44 -12.24
N LEU A 13 20.82 34.15 -12.90
CA LEU A 13 20.49 34.67 -14.23
C LEU A 13 19.76 36.03 -14.22
N ILE A 14 19.21 36.48 -13.09
CA ILE A 14 18.27 37.63 -13.03
C ILE A 14 18.86 38.89 -12.35
N GLU A 15 19.83 38.80 -11.44
CA GLU A 15 20.34 39.97 -10.72
C GLU A 15 21.79 40.37 -11.08
N ALA A 16 21.97 41.60 -11.54
CA ALA A 16 23.22 42.18 -12.03
C ALA A 16 24.24 42.58 -10.93
N ASN A 17 24.08 42.13 -9.67
CA ASN A 17 25.01 42.47 -8.59
C ASN A 17 25.53 41.22 -7.88
N ILE A 18 26.85 41.02 -7.96
CA ILE A 18 27.54 39.84 -7.41
C ILE A 18 27.36 39.76 -5.89
N ALA A 19 27.31 40.90 -5.21
CA ALA A 19 27.14 40.97 -3.76
C ALA A 19 25.74 40.51 -3.29
N SER A 20 24.66 40.87 -4.01
CA SER A 20 23.30 40.40 -3.67
C SER A 20 23.16 38.90 -3.93
N SER A 21 23.71 38.43 -5.04
CA SER A 21 23.71 37.01 -5.42
C SER A 21 24.45 36.12 -4.40
N ILE A 22 25.64 36.54 -3.93
CA ILE A 22 26.41 35.80 -2.91
C ILE A 22 25.66 35.75 -1.56
N ASN A 23 25.01 36.85 -1.17
CA ASN A 23 24.28 36.92 0.09
C ASN A 23 23.02 36.02 0.08
N ILE A 24 22.27 36.00 -1.02
CA ILE A 24 21.10 35.14 -1.17
C ILE A 24 21.50 33.65 -1.24
N PHE A 25 22.57 33.31 -1.96
CA PHE A 25 23.05 31.93 -2.07
C PHE A 25 23.54 31.36 -0.74
N SER A 26 24.36 32.14 0.00
CA SER A 26 24.83 31.74 1.32
C SER A 26 23.65 31.52 2.29
N HIS A 27 22.65 32.40 2.26
CA HIS A 27 21.43 32.26 3.05
C HIS A 27 20.69 30.92 2.81
N ASP A 28 20.51 30.52 1.56
CA ASP A 28 19.77 29.28 1.22
C ASP A 28 20.53 28.00 1.63
N VAL A 29 21.87 28.03 1.57
CA VAL A 29 22.73 26.92 2.04
C VAL A 29 22.67 26.79 3.57
N TYR A 30 22.81 27.90 4.31
CA TYR A 30 22.75 27.88 5.78
C TYR A 30 21.38 27.46 6.31
N ARG A 31 20.29 27.93 5.69
CA ARG A 31 18.93 27.54 6.08
C ARG A 31 18.70 26.04 5.92
N SER A 32 19.28 25.44 4.88
CA SER A 32 19.19 24.00 4.62
C SER A 32 19.98 23.16 5.63
N LEU A 33 21.19 23.58 6.00
CA LEU A 33 22.02 22.92 7.02
C LEU A 33 21.40 23.03 8.42
N PHE A 34 20.82 24.18 8.75
CA PHE A 34 20.27 24.40 10.09
C PHE A 34 18.91 23.73 10.29
N PHE A 35 18.08 23.63 9.23
CA PHE A 35 16.85 22.84 9.26
C PHE A 35 17.14 21.37 9.61
N PHE A 36 18.24 20.81 9.10
CA PHE A 36 18.69 19.46 9.41
C PHE A 36 19.02 19.29 10.92
N LEU A 37 19.71 20.25 11.53
CA LEU A 37 20.05 20.23 12.96
C LEU A 37 18.82 20.39 13.89
N ILE A 38 17.80 21.16 13.47
CA ILE A 38 16.55 21.28 14.23
C ILE A 38 15.65 20.06 14.02
N ALA A 39 15.72 19.39 12.86
CA ALA A 39 14.83 18.29 12.50
C ALA A 39 14.86 17.16 13.53
N GLU A 40 16.04 16.86 14.08
CA GLU A 40 16.26 15.77 15.05
C GLU A 40 15.79 16.08 16.49
N ARG A 41 15.46 17.34 16.81
CA ARG A 41 15.01 17.70 18.17
C ARG A 41 13.53 17.32 18.39
N HIS A 42 13.16 16.81 19.55
CA HIS A 42 11.75 16.55 19.90
C HIS A 42 11.02 17.86 20.28
N MET A 43 10.54 18.58 19.27
CA MET A 43 9.74 19.82 19.43
C MET A 43 8.55 19.80 18.49
N ASN A 44 7.49 20.56 18.83
CA ASN A 44 6.34 20.76 17.94
C ASN A 44 6.80 21.37 16.60
N HIS A 45 6.26 20.87 15.49
CA HIS A 45 6.57 21.30 14.13
C HIS A 45 6.41 22.82 13.92
N VAL A 46 5.43 23.45 14.56
CA VAL A 46 5.24 24.91 14.48
C VAL A 46 6.39 25.66 15.14
N VAL A 47 6.84 25.18 16.31
CA VAL A 47 7.96 25.78 17.05
C VAL A 47 9.27 25.60 16.27
N LYS A 48 9.49 24.43 15.66
CA LYS A 48 10.64 24.19 14.78
C LYS A 48 10.66 25.16 13.59
N MET A 49 9.52 25.36 12.95
CA MET A 49 9.37 26.28 11.82
C MET A 49 9.70 27.71 12.26
N LEU A 50 9.08 28.20 13.34
CA LEU A 50 9.33 29.56 13.85
C LEU A 50 10.81 29.76 14.18
N LEU A 51 11.42 28.84 14.93
CA LEU A 51 12.85 28.90 15.24
C LEU A 51 13.72 28.91 13.98
N SER A 52 13.40 28.09 12.99
CA SER A 52 14.14 28.05 11.73
C SER A 52 14.04 29.35 10.94
N ILE A 53 12.87 29.99 10.91
CA ILE A 53 12.67 31.29 10.25
C ILE A 53 13.42 32.38 11.01
N THR A 54 13.29 32.44 12.33
CA THR A 54 13.98 33.43 13.18
C THR A 54 15.49 33.37 13.01
N ILE A 55 16.06 32.17 13.10
CA ILE A 55 17.50 31.97 13.00
C ILE A 55 17.98 32.28 11.57
N GLY A 56 17.23 31.86 10.56
CA GLY A 56 17.49 32.22 9.16
C GLY A 56 17.55 33.74 8.96
N ASN A 57 16.56 34.48 9.47
CA ASN A 57 16.51 35.93 9.37
C ASN A 57 17.67 36.63 10.11
N VAL A 58 18.05 36.14 11.30
CA VAL A 58 19.20 36.66 12.04
C VAL A 58 20.48 36.48 11.23
N VAL A 59 20.72 35.29 10.68
CA VAL A 59 21.90 35.03 9.84
C VAL A 59 21.89 35.89 8.57
N ALA A 60 20.74 35.97 7.89
CA ALA A 60 20.57 36.78 6.68
C ALA A 60 20.91 38.25 6.92
N THR A 61 20.38 38.80 8.03
CA THR A 61 20.57 40.19 8.39
C THR A 61 22.03 40.47 8.76
N SER A 62 22.65 39.60 9.57
CA SER A 62 24.06 39.70 9.94
C SER A 62 24.98 39.67 8.72
N LEU A 63 24.75 38.75 7.78
CA LEU A 63 25.55 38.67 6.54
C LEU A 63 25.34 39.87 5.63
N PHE A 64 24.09 40.36 5.50
CA PHE A 64 23.80 41.56 4.73
C PHE A 64 24.55 42.77 5.26
N ILE A 65 24.54 42.98 6.59
CA ILE A 65 25.28 44.08 7.22
C ILE A 65 26.79 43.94 6.98
N LEU A 66 27.35 42.73 7.08
CA LEU A 66 28.78 42.49 6.86
C LEU A 66 29.24 42.68 5.41
N ILE A 67 28.39 42.35 4.43
CA ILE A 67 28.75 42.41 3.01
C ILE A 67 28.46 43.80 2.44
N VAL A 68 27.25 44.31 2.67
CA VAL A 68 26.74 45.53 2.04
C VAL A 68 27.10 46.76 2.88
N HIS A 69 27.45 46.59 4.16
CA HIS A 69 27.77 47.68 5.09
C HIS A 69 26.61 48.69 5.27
N GLU A 70 25.39 48.26 4.96
CA GLU A 70 24.14 49.02 5.09
C GLU A 70 23.36 48.54 6.32
N THR A 71 22.87 49.48 7.12
CA THR A 71 22.17 49.21 8.41
C THR A 71 20.77 49.81 8.46
N SER A 72 20.12 49.97 7.31
CA SER A 72 18.75 50.51 7.22
C SER A 72 17.74 49.66 7.98
N PHE A 73 17.27 50.17 9.12
CA PHE A 73 16.25 49.50 9.94
C PHE A 73 14.95 49.21 9.17
N GLN A 74 14.55 50.13 8.28
CA GLN A 74 13.33 49.96 7.47
C GLN A 74 13.46 48.80 6.47
N LEU A 75 14.63 48.63 5.87
CA LEU A 75 14.89 47.53 4.94
C LEU A 75 14.86 46.17 5.65
N HIS A 76 15.49 46.08 6.83
CA HIS A 76 15.51 44.81 7.57
C HIS A 76 14.14 44.45 8.16
N SER A 77 13.43 45.41 8.74
CA SER A 77 12.09 45.16 9.30
C SER A 77 11.10 44.70 8.23
N THR A 78 11.10 45.33 7.05
CA THR A 78 10.26 44.90 5.92
C THR A 78 10.63 43.49 5.44
N TYR A 79 11.92 43.18 5.30
CA TYR A 79 12.39 41.83 4.95
C TYR A 79 11.91 40.77 5.94
N TRP A 80 12.01 41.02 7.25
CA TRP A 80 11.56 40.07 8.28
C TRP A 80 10.07 39.79 8.18
N ILE A 81 9.24 40.81 8.00
CA ILE A 81 7.78 40.66 7.83
C ILE A 81 7.46 39.76 6.64
N PHE A 82 8.06 40.03 5.47
CA PHE A 82 7.86 39.19 4.28
C PHE A 82 8.36 37.75 4.50
N SER A 83 9.50 37.57 5.17
CA SER A 83 10.05 36.25 5.48
C SER A 83 9.12 35.41 6.35
N TYR A 84 8.51 36.01 7.38
CA TYR A 84 7.53 35.32 8.21
C TYR A 84 6.25 34.97 7.45
N ILE A 85 5.70 35.89 6.66
CA ILE A 85 4.50 35.65 5.85
C ILE A 85 4.77 34.51 4.86
N ALA A 86 5.88 34.57 4.13
CA ALA A 86 6.28 33.54 3.19
C ALA A 86 6.55 32.19 3.88
N GLY A 87 7.18 32.21 5.06
CA GLY A 87 7.44 31.01 5.85
C GLY A 87 6.16 30.31 6.31
N LEU A 88 5.19 31.07 6.84
CA LEU A 88 3.88 30.56 7.25
C LEU A 88 3.10 30.00 6.06
N PHE A 89 3.10 30.70 4.92
CA PHE A 89 2.46 30.21 3.71
C PHE A 89 3.09 28.90 3.21
N ASN A 90 4.42 28.83 3.14
CA ASN A 90 5.12 27.60 2.74
C ASN A 90 4.82 26.44 3.70
N PHE A 91 4.79 26.70 5.01
CA PHE A 91 4.45 25.68 5.99
C PHE A 91 3.02 25.15 5.79
N TYR A 92 2.05 26.03 5.62
CA TYR A 92 0.67 25.65 5.33
C TYR A 92 0.57 24.77 4.08
N VAL A 93 1.26 25.17 3.00
CA VAL A 93 1.29 24.41 1.74
C VAL A 93 1.93 23.03 1.95
N ILE A 94 3.08 22.95 2.63
CA ILE A 94 3.78 21.68 2.89
C ILE A 94 2.94 20.76 3.76
N GLU A 95 2.30 21.30 4.80
CA GLU A 95 1.42 20.52 5.67
C GLU A 95 0.23 19.96 4.89
N HIS A 96 -0.41 20.79 4.07
CA HIS A 96 -1.53 20.38 3.23
C HIS A 96 -1.13 19.33 2.21
N GLN A 97 0.00 19.51 1.51
CA GLN A 97 0.53 18.52 0.57
C GLN A 97 0.86 17.21 1.28
N THR A 98 1.52 17.27 2.43
CA THR A 98 1.89 16.05 3.19
C THR A 98 0.66 15.25 3.58
N LYS A 99 -0.40 15.90 4.08
CA LYS A 99 -1.68 15.25 4.38
C LYS A 99 -2.31 14.64 3.14
N ALA A 100 -2.33 15.37 2.01
CA ALA A 100 -2.86 14.86 0.75
C ALA A 100 -2.09 13.62 0.25
N TYR A 101 -0.75 13.64 0.34
CA TYR A 101 0.10 12.50 -0.01
C TYR A 101 -0.13 11.30 0.91
N GLN A 102 -0.31 11.51 2.21
CA GLN A 102 -0.63 10.44 3.16
C GLN A 102 -1.97 9.79 2.84
N LEU A 103 -3.01 10.58 2.58
CA LEU A 103 -4.32 10.09 2.16
C LEU A 103 -4.23 9.30 0.86
N LEU A 104 -3.53 9.83 -0.14
CA LEU A 104 -3.31 9.13 -1.41
C LEU A 104 -2.61 7.79 -1.21
N ASN A 105 -1.59 7.72 -0.36
CA ASN A 105 -0.89 6.47 -0.06
C ASN A 105 -1.79 5.48 0.68
N LEU A 106 -2.67 5.93 1.57
CA LEU A 106 -3.67 5.08 2.21
C LEU A 106 -4.66 4.49 1.19
N TYR A 107 -5.19 5.31 0.28
CA TYR A 107 -6.07 4.83 -0.79
C TYR A 107 -5.36 3.83 -1.71
N LYS A 108 -4.12 4.14 -2.09
CA LYS A 108 -3.28 3.21 -2.85
C LYS A 108 -3.13 1.90 -2.10
N PHE A 109 -2.82 1.92 -0.80
CA PHE A 109 -2.69 0.73 0.03
C PHE A 109 -3.99 -0.09 0.04
N GLN A 110 -5.15 0.53 0.28
CA GLN A 110 -6.43 -0.21 0.26
C GLN A 110 -6.70 -0.87 -1.09
N ALA A 111 -6.53 -0.13 -2.19
CA ALA A 111 -6.70 -0.66 -3.56
C ALA A 111 -5.65 -1.75 -3.91
N HIS A 112 -4.54 -1.78 -3.19
CA HIS A 112 -3.41 -2.64 -3.46
C HIS A 112 -3.38 -3.92 -2.64
N TYR A 113 -4.16 -4.01 -1.56
CA TYR A 113 -4.13 -5.14 -0.64
C TYR A 113 -5.40 -5.98 -0.70
N ASP A 114 -6.58 -5.34 -0.66
CA ASP A 114 -7.86 -6.03 -0.59
C ASP A 114 -8.67 -5.85 -1.87
N ASP A 115 -9.51 -6.82 -2.19
CA ASP A 115 -10.55 -6.71 -3.20
C ASP A 115 -11.72 -5.91 -2.63
N PHE A 116 -12.01 -4.77 -3.25
CA PHE A 116 -13.02 -3.82 -2.76
C PHE A 116 -14.43 -4.42 -2.62
N LEU A 117 -14.74 -5.43 -3.43
CA LEU A 117 -16.06 -6.04 -3.46
C LEU A 117 -16.20 -7.06 -2.32
N THR A 118 -15.20 -7.93 -2.15
CA THR A 118 -15.31 -9.13 -1.31
C THR A 118 -14.54 -9.05 0.00
N GLY A 119 -13.63 -8.09 0.15
CA GLY A 119 -12.83 -7.86 1.35
C GLY A 119 -11.72 -8.89 1.60
N VAL A 120 -11.51 -9.85 0.69
CA VAL A 120 -10.34 -10.75 0.70
C VAL A 120 -9.16 -10.10 -0.01
N LEU A 121 -7.97 -10.70 0.00
CA LEU A 121 -6.83 -10.15 -0.72
C LEU A 121 -7.13 -10.04 -2.22
N ASN A 122 -6.71 -8.95 -2.87
CA ASN A 122 -6.74 -8.93 -4.33
C ASN A 122 -5.62 -9.81 -4.91
N LYS A 123 -5.71 -10.11 -6.20
CA LYS A 123 -4.73 -10.92 -6.95
C LYS A 123 -3.28 -10.52 -6.66
N ARG A 124 -2.99 -9.22 -6.73
CA ARG A 124 -1.62 -8.70 -6.60
C ARG A 124 -1.04 -8.98 -5.21
N LYS A 125 -1.83 -8.77 -4.16
CA LYS A 125 -1.39 -9.05 -2.79
C LYS A 125 -1.33 -10.55 -2.50
N PHE A 126 -2.27 -11.32 -3.03
CA PHE A 126 -2.23 -12.77 -2.93
C PHE A 126 -0.95 -13.35 -3.56
N ASP A 127 -0.54 -12.87 -4.75
CA ASP A 127 0.69 -13.28 -5.41
C ASP A 127 1.96 -12.91 -4.63
N GLU A 128 1.96 -11.76 -3.93
CA GLU A 128 3.03 -11.36 -3.02
C GLU A 128 3.15 -12.33 -1.84
N VAL A 129 2.03 -12.58 -1.16
CA VAL A 129 1.97 -13.53 -0.02
C VAL A 129 2.38 -14.93 -0.45
N LEU A 130 1.93 -15.39 -1.63
CA LEU A 130 2.29 -16.68 -2.17
C LEU A 130 3.82 -16.77 -2.39
N ARG A 131 4.43 -15.76 -3.02
CA ARG A 131 5.89 -15.70 -3.24
C ARG A 131 6.68 -15.67 -1.93
N GLU A 132 6.20 -14.94 -0.93
CA GLU A 132 6.81 -14.93 0.41
C GLU A 132 6.74 -16.30 1.07
N ALA A 133 5.60 -16.97 0.99
CA ALA A 133 5.42 -18.32 1.52
C ALA A 133 6.36 -19.32 0.84
N PHE A 134 6.49 -19.25 -0.49
CA PHE A 134 7.48 -20.04 -1.24
C PHE A 134 8.91 -19.77 -0.80
N THR A 135 9.28 -18.49 -0.66
CA THR A 135 10.64 -18.09 -0.22
C THR A 135 10.95 -18.63 1.18
N LYS A 136 9.97 -18.59 2.09
CA LYS A 136 10.09 -19.16 3.45
C LYS A 136 10.29 -20.67 3.40
N LYS A 137 9.51 -21.39 2.57
CA LYS A 137 9.67 -22.83 2.35
C LYS A 137 11.05 -23.20 1.81
N LEU A 138 11.58 -22.45 0.84
CA LEU A 138 12.92 -22.69 0.30
C LEU A 138 14.02 -22.53 1.35
N LYS A 139 13.87 -21.55 2.26
CA LYS A 139 14.81 -21.33 3.36
C LYS A 139 14.65 -22.35 4.50
N GLN A 140 13.44 -22.88 4.70
CA GLN A 140 13.11 -23.80 5.78
C GLN A 140 12.18 -24.92 5.26
N PRO A 141 12.73 -26.05 4.75
CA PRO A 141 11.99 -27.11 4.05
C PRO A 141 10.85 -27.75 4.85
N ILE A 142 10.84 -27.56 6.17
CA ILE A 142 9.83 -28.05 7.10
C ILE A 142 8.48 -27.32 6.90
N HIS A 143 8.49 -26.13 6.28
CA HIS A 143 7.28 -25.34 6.01
C HIS A 143 6.55 -25.86 4.77
N GLN A 144 5.70 -26.86 4.97
CA GLN A 144 4.77 -27.30 3.93
C GLN A 144 3.56 -26.37 3.87
N MET A 145 3.06 -26.12 2.66
CA MET A 145 1.91 -25.28 2.39
C MET A 145 1.00 -26.00 1.40
N SER A 146 -0.30 -25.77 1.51
CA SER A 146 -1.30 -26.23 0.54
C SER A 146 -1.98 -25.02 -0.08
N LEU A 147 -2.34 -25.10 -1.36
CA LEU A 147 -3.10 -24.07 -2.05
C LEU A 147 -4.40 -24.68 -2.58
N ILE A 148 -5.50 -23.97 -2.35
CA ILE A 148 -6.86 -24.32 -2.73
C ILE A 148 -7.29 -23.27 -3.76
N TYR A 149 -7.80 -23.69 -4.93
CA TYR A 149 -8.24 -22.80 -6.01
C TYR A 149 -9.71 -23.01 -6.31
N LEU A 150 -10.55 -22.00 -6.09
CA LEU A 150 -12.00 -22.05 -6.26
C LEU A 150 -12.43 -21.28 -7.51
N ASP A 151 -13.40 -21.81 -8.24
CA ASP A 151 -14.05 -21.16 -9.38
C ASP A 151 -15.57 -21.26 -9.22
N ILE A 152 -16.30 -20.14 -9.39
CA ILE A 152 -17.75 -20.09 -9.19
C ILE A 152 -18.48 -20.50 -10.48
N ASP A 153 -19.18 -21.62 -10.45
CA ASP A 153 -19.96 -22.10 -11.61
C ASP A 153 -21.12 -21.23 -11.95
N TYR A 154 -21.39 -21.22 -13.25
CA TYR A 154 -22.56 -20.59 -13.81
C TYR A 154 -22.66 -19.12 -13.36
N PHE A 155 -21.57 -18.50 -12.92
CA PHE A 155 -21.55 -17.13 -12.48
C PHE A 155 -21.92 -16.20 -13.64
N LYS A 156 -21.46 -16.51 -14.85
CA LYS A 156 -21.96 -15.89 -16.07
C LYS A 156 -23.48 -16.04 -16.22
N THR A 157 -24.05 -17.23 -16.01
CA THR A 157 -25.51 -17.45 -16.07
C THR A 157 -26.25 -16.63 -15.02
N ILE A 158 -25.71 -16.50 -13.81
CA ILE A 158 -26.28 -15.62 -12.77
C ILE A 158 -26.30 -14.17 -13.24
N ASN A 159 -25.16 -13.68 -13.76
CA ASN A 159 -25.07 -12.32 -14.28
C ASN A 159 -26.03 -12.08 -15.45
N ASP A 160 -26.13 -13.04 -16.37
CA ASP A 160 -26.98 -12.94 -17.56
C ASP A 160 -28.48 -12.98 -17.20
N GLN A 161 -28.86 -13.75 -16.17
CA GLN A 161 -30.27 -13.93 -15.76
C GLN A 161 -30.76 -12.87 -14.77
N TYR A 162 -29.90 -12.46 -13.82
CA TYR A 162 -30.29 -11.62 -12.69
C TYR A 162 -29.58 -10.25 -12.69
N GLY A 163 -28.58 -10.05 -13.54
CA GLY A 163 -27.80 -8.83 -13.59
C GLY A 163 -26.50 -8.89 -12.78
N HIS A 164 -25.58 -7.97 -13.08
CA HIS A 164 -24.28 -7.90 -12.43
C HIS A 164 -24.33 -7.56 -10.95
N HIS A 165 -25.35 -6.82 -10.50
CA HIS A 165 -25.50 -6.46 -9.09
C HIS A 165 -25.73 -7.70 -8.21
N GLU A 166 -26.48 -8.66 -8.70
CA GLU A 166 -26.78 -9.93 -8.05
C GLU A 166 -25.55 -10.85 -8.06
N GLY A 167 -24.76 -10.83 -9.14
CA GLY A 167 -23.43 -11.46 -9.16
C GLY A 167 -22.50 -10.87 -8.10
N ASP A 168 -22.50 -9.54 -7.93
CA ASP A 168 -21.70 -8.87 -6.90
C ASP A 168 -22.10 -9.29 -5.48
N ILE A 169 -23.39 -9.51 -5.22
CA ILE A 169 -23.89 -10.04 -3.94
C ILE A 169 -23.39 -11.47 -3.71
N VAL A 170 -23.41 -12.31 -4.74
CA VAL A 170 -22.90 -13.69 -4.67
C VAL A 170 -21.41 -13.70 -4.33
N LEU A 171 -20.61 -12.86 -5.00
CA LEU A 171 -19.17 -12.73 -4.74
C LEU A 171 -18.89 -12.26 -3.30
N LYS A 172 -19.62 -11.27 -2.81
CA LYS A 172 -19.53 -10.78 -1.41
C LYS A 172 -19.79 -11.88 -0.39
N GLU A 173 -20.86 -12.64 -0.61
CA GLU A 173 -21.24 -13.72 0.29
C GLU A 173 -20.18 -14.83 0.30
N ILE A 174 -19.62 -15.18 -0.87
CA ILE A 174 -18.55 -16.17 -0.97
C ILE A 174 -17.30 -15.71 -0.23
N GLY A 175 -16.84 -14.47 -0.46
CA GLY A 175 -15.70 -13.89 0.27
C GLY A 175 -15.91 -13.95 1.79
N THR A 176 -17.08 -13.52 2.25
CA THR A 176 -17.46 -13.55 3.68
C THR A 176 -17.46 -14.98 4.24
N ARG A 177 -17.99 -15.95 3.50
CA ARG A 177 -18.01 -17.35 3.94
C ARG A 177 -16.62 -17.97 3.97
N LEU A 178 -15.75 -17.63 3.01
CA LEU A 178 -14.36 -18.08 3.02
C LEU A 178 -13.66 -17.59 4.29
N ILE A 179 -13.72 -16.28 4.58
CA ILE A 179 -13.11 -15.67 5.77
C ILE A 179 -13.61 -16.34 7.06
N LYS A 180 -14.92 -16.54 7.19
CA LYS A 180 -15.52 -17.18 8.39
C LYS A 180 -15.13 -18.65 8.57
N ASN A 181 -14.66 -19.32 7.51
CA ASN A 181 -14.38 -20.76 7.52
C ASN A 181 -12.91 -21.10 7.31
N THR A 182 -12.02 -20.12 7.29
CA THR A 182 -10.57 -20.29 7.36
C THR A 182 -10.03 -19.79 8.70
N ARG A 183 -8.76 -20.08 8.98
CA ARG A 183 -8.06 -19.59 10.17
C ARG A 183 -7.45 -18.22 9.87
N SER A 184 -7.09 -17.47 10.92
CA SER A 184 -6.35 -16.20 10.77
C SER A 184 -4.96 -16.37 10.15
N SER A 185 -4.39 -17.57 10.21
CA SER A 185 -3.11 -17.92 9.56
C SER A 185 -3.24 -18.21 8.07
N ASP A 186 -4.46 -18.38 7.56
CA ASP A 186 -4.72 -18.74 6.18
C ASP A 186 -4.93 -17.46 5.36
N TYR A 187 -4.47 -17.45 4.13
CA TYR A 187 -4.64 -16.29 3.24
C TYR A 187 -5.67 -16.61 2.17
N ILE A 188 -6.62 -15.70 1.98
CA ILE A 188 -7.66 -15.82 0.97
C ILE A 188 -7.48 -14.69 -0.01
N GLY A 189 -7.55 -14.96 -1.31
CA GLY A 189 -7.55 -13.92 -2.31
C GLY A 189 -8.51 -14.19 -3.46
N ARG A 190 -9.01 -13.11 -4.08
CA ARG A 190 -9.74 -13.15 -5.34
C ARG A 190 -8.75 -12.88 -6.47
N ILE A 191 -8.56 -13.88 -7.32
CA ILE A 191 -7.47 -13.95 -8.31
C ILE A 191 -7.96 -13.71 -9.75
N GLY A 192 -9.28 -13.75 -9.95
CA GLY A 192 -9.98 -13.47 -11.20
C GLY A 192 -11.37 -12.87 -10.96
N GLY A 193 -12.19 -12.83 -12.01
CA GLY A 193 -13.55 -12.29 -11.94
C GLY A 193 -14.46 -13.10 -11.01
N GLU A 194 -14.39 -14.42 -11.08
CA GLU A 194 -15.20 -15.37 -10.29
C GLU A 194 -14.32 -16.40 -9.56
N GLU A 195 -13.02 -16.17 -9.54
CA GLU A 195 -12.01 -17.11 -9.06
C GLU A 195 -11.41 -16.66 -7.72
N PHE A 196 -11.31 -17.58 -6.78
CA PHE A 196 -10.72 -17.37 -5.46
C PHE A 196 -9.59 -18.38 -5.22
N ALA A 197 -8.68 -18.06 -4.31
CA ALA A 197 -7.69 -18.98 -3.82
C ALA A 197 -7.51 -18.86 -2.31
N VAL A 198 -7.18 -19.99 -1.68
CA VAL A 198 -6.89 -20.07 -0.25
C VAL A 198 -5.54 -20.75 -0.06
N LEU A 199 -4.57 -19.99 0.42
CA LEU A 199 -3.27 -20.49 0.82
C LEU A 199 -3.34 -20.91 2.29
N LEU A 200 -2.95 -22.16 2.56
CA LEU A 200 -2.92 -22.78 3.89
C LEU A 200 -1.46 -23.06 4.29
N PRO A 201 -0.83 -22.14 5.05
CA PRO A 201 0.49 -22.40 5.61
C PRO A 201 0.45 -23.55 6.62
N ASN A 202 1.52 -24.34 6.69
CA ASN A 202 1.67 -25.44 7.65
C ASN A 202 0.59 -26.54 7.53
N CYS A 203 0.01 -26.70 6.34
CA CYS A 203 -0.91 -27.79 6.03
C CYS A 203 -0.19 -28.83 5.14
N THR A 204 0.20 -29.94 5.77
CA THR A 204 1.08 -30.99 5.22
C THR A 204 0.32 -32.14 4.57
N ILE A 205 -0.89 -32.44 5.07
CA ILE A 205 -1.63 -33.66 4.73
C ILE A 205 -2.71 -33.32 3.70
N GLU A 206 -2.64 -33.95 2.53
CA GLU A 206 -3.68 -33.92 1.50
C GLU A 206 -5.07 -34.15 2.13
N LYS A 207 -5.29 -35.22 2.87
CA LYS A 207 -6.55 -35.45 3.63
C LYS A 207 -7.01 -34.27 4.51
N LYS A 208 -6.11 -33.50 5.12
CA LYS A 208 -6.47 -32.35 5.98
C LYS A 208 -6.87 -31.13 5.14
N THR A 209 -6.13 -30.86 4.07
CA THR A 209 -6.53 -29.88 3.05
C THR A 209 -7.92 -30.23 2.50
N TRP A 210 -8.31 -31.51 2.53
CA TRP A 210 -9.49 -32.05 1.81
C TRP A 210 -10.68 -31.82 2.67
N GLN A 211 -10.52 -32.13 3.96
CA GLN A 211 -11.47 -31.77 4.98
C GLN A 211 -11.72 -30.27 5.03
N ILE A 212 -10.69 -29.43 4.82
CA ILE A 212 -10.87 -27.98 4.76
C ILE A 212 -11.65 -27.58 3.49
N ALA A 213 -11.23 -28.04 2.31
CA ALA A 213 -11.90 -27.74 1.05
C ALA A 213 -13.35 -28.25 1.03
N GLU A 214 -13.59 -29.47 1.51
CA GLU A 214 -14.91 -30.07 1.62
C GLU A 214 -15.78 -29.37 2.67
N ARG A 215 -15.19 -28.89 3.76
CA ARG A 215 -15.88 -28.03 4.73
C ARG A 215 -16.28 -26.70 4.10
N LEU A 216 -15.41 -26.08 3.31
CA LEU A 216 -15.73 -24.85 2.58
C LEU A 216 -16.86 -25.11 1.58
N ARG A 217 -16.79 -26.20 0.81
CA ARG A 217 -17.84 -26.62 -0.12
C ARG A 217 -19.20 -26.86 0.57
N LYS A 218 -19.23 -27.69 1.63
CA LYS A 218 -20.45 -28.03 2.39
C LYS A 218 -21.03 -26.87 3.19
N LYS A 219 -20.24 -25.88 3.58
CA LYS A 219 -20.76 -24.69 4.24
C LYS A 219 -21.22 -23.62 3.26
N ASN A 220 -20.80 -23.74 2.00
CA ASN A 220 -21.30 -22.94 0.89
C ASN A 220 -22.53 -23.58 0.22
N SER A 221 -23.00 -24.76 0.65
CA SER A 221 -23.97 -25.59 -0.08
C SER A 221 -25.45 -25.24 0.06
N ARG A 222 -25.82 -24.05 0.55
CA ARG A 222 -27.10 -23.40 0.15
C ARG A 222 -26.99 -22.74 -1.23
N SER A 223 -25.77 -22.66 -1.77
CA SER A 223 -25.36 -22.15 -3.07
C SER A 223 -24.53 -23.22 -3.80
N ALA A 224 -24.82 -24.51 -3.55
CA ALA A 224 -23.95 -25.67 -3.82
C ALA A 224 -23.69 -25.95 -5.31
N ASP A 225 -24.54 -25.42 -6.18
CA ASP A 225 -24.49 -25.67 -7.63
C ASP A 225 -23.52 -24.74 -8.35
N LEU A 226 -22.70 -23.99 -7.59
CA LEU A 226 -21.83 -22.92 -8.08
C LEU A 226 -20.33 -23.28 -8.06
N PHE A 227 -19.86 -24.53 -8.15
CA PHE A 227 -18.39 -24.83 -8.23
C PHE A 227 -18.07 -26.18 -8.97
N LYS A 228 -17.44 -26.15 -10.17
CA LYS A 228 -17.29 -27.26 -11.15
C LYS A 228 -15.84 -27.60 -11.32
N LYS A 229 -14.92 -26.64 -11.20
CA LYS A 229 -13.53 -26.85 -11.59
C LYS A 229 -12.55 -26.34 -10.55
N TRP A 230 -11.78 -27.30 -10.04
CA TRP A 230 -10.61 -27.11 -9.21
C TRP A 230 -9.40 -27.46 -10.09
N TYR A 231 -8.61 -26.47 -10.52
CA TYR A 231 -7.45 -26.69 -11.39
C TYR A 231 -6.20 -27.13 -10.59
N VAL A 232 -5.45 -28.09 -11.14
CA VAL A 232 -4.12 -28.50 -10.62
C VAL A 232 -3.03 -28.15 -11.63
N HIS A 233 -2.00 -27.44 -11.18
CA HIS A 233 -0.66 -27.47 -11.79
C HIS A 233 0.36 -27.81 -10.70
N SER A 234 1.03 -28.95 -10.88
CA SER A 234 2.08 -29.44 -10.01
C SER A 234 3.43 -28.97 -10.54
N HIS A 235 4.10 -28.07 -9.82
CA HIS A 235 5.56 -27.91 -9.88
C HIS A 235 6.08 -27.57 -8.48
N TYR A 236 7.14 -28.27 -8.04
CA TYR A 236 7.92 -28.01 -6.80
C TYR A 236 7.27 -28.33 -5.42
N GLY A 237 6.65 -29.51 -5.28
CA GLY A 237 6.45 -30.16 -3.96
C GLY A 237 5.44 -29.49 -3.02
N ILE A 238 4.40 -28.85 -3.55
CA ILE A 238 3.18 -28.50 -2.81
C ILE A 238 2.21 -29.68 -2.97
N ASN A 239 1.60 -30.14 -1.87
CA ASN A 239 0.42 -31.00 -1.98
C ASN A 239 -0.76 -30.12 -2.39
N TRP A 240 -1.02 -30.11 -3.68
CA TRP A 240 -2.25 -29.59 -4.27
C TRP A 240 -3.31 -30.66 -4.13
N MET A 241 -4.56 -30.26 -3.99
CA MET A 241 -5.62 -31.24 -4.03
C MET A 241 -6.79 -30.81 -4.85
N CYS A 242 -7.17 -31.74 -5.70
CA CYS A 242 -8.28 -31.69 -6.61
C CYS A 242 -9.50 -32.34 -5.96
N LEU A 243 -10.65 -31.68 -6.03
CA LEU A 243 -11.95 -32.25 -5.66
C LEU A 243 -12.77 -32.39 -6.95
N PHE A 244 -13.07 -33.64 -7.34
CA PHE A 244 -13.76 -34.00 -8.58
C PHE A 244 -15.25 -33.59 -8.60
N SER A 245 -15.83 -33.56 -9.81
CA SER A 245 -17.23 -33.20 -10.05
C SER A 245 -18.21 -34.16 -9.37
N TRP A 246 -19.42 -33.66 -9.07
CA TRP A 246 -20.49 -34.45 -8.42
C TRP A 246 -20.82 -35.76 -9.16
N ASN A 247 -20.64 -35.80 -10.49
CA ASN A 247 -20.87 -37.01 -11.28
C ASN A 247 -19.71 -38.03 -11.22
N GLU A 248 -18.47 -37.61 -10.96
CA GLU A 248 -17.32 -38.50 -10.81
C GLU A 248 -17.15 -39.02 -9.38
N CYS A 249 -17.49 -38.21 -8.37
CA CYS A 249 -17.51 -38.67 -6.97
C CYS A 249 -18.54 -39.77 -6.70
N ARG A 250 -19.65 -39.83 -7.47
CA ARG A 250 -20.61 -40.94 -7.37
C ARG A 250 -19.99 -42.26 -7.80
N HIS A 251 -19.11 -42.27 -8.81
CA HIS A 251 -18.48 -43.50 -9.27
C HIS A 251 -17.36 -43.98 -8.32
N GLN A 252 -16.54 -43.09 -7.77
CA GLN A 252 -15.48 -43.48 -6.83
C GLN A 252 -15.96 -43.81 -5.41
N ALA A 253 -17.10 -43.26 -4.97
CA ALA A 253 -17.69 -43.61 -3.67
C ALA A 253 -18.39 -44.98 -3.69
N ILE A 254 -18.87 -45.43 -4.85
CA ILE A 254 -19.52 -46.75 -5.00
C ILE A 254 -18.48 -47.87 -5.12
N THR A 255 -17.30 -47.61 -5.70
CA THR A 255 -16.24 -48.64 -5.86
C THR A 255 -15.40 -48.89 -4.60
N ASN A 256 -15.50 -48.04 -3.57
CA ASN A 256 -14.76 -48.21 -2.31
C ASN A 256 -15.60 -48.79 -1.16
N TYR A 257 -16.84 -49.24 -1.45
CA TYR A 257 -17.75 -49.89 -0.51
C TYR A 257 -18.35 -51.20 -1.07
N SER A 258 -17.65 -51.84 -2.01
CA SER A 258 -17.94 -53.21 -2.48
C SER A 258 -16.72 -54.09 -2.31
#